data_AF-A0A8C1ENG5-F1
#
_entry.id   AF-A0A8C1ENG5-F1
#
_cell.length_a   1.000
_cell.length_b   1.000
_cell.length_c   1.000
_cell.angle_alpha   90.00
_cell.angle_beta   90.00
_cell.angle_gamma   90.00
#
_symmetry.space_group_name_H-M   'P 1'
#
loop_
_entity.id
_entity.type
_entity.pdbx_description
1 polymer ?
#
loop_
_entity_poly.entity_id
_entity_poly.type
_entity_poly.pdbx_seq_one_letter_code
_entity_poly.pdbx_strand_id
1 'polypeptide(L)'
;MSCSLHTSSCLSPKSMLSKSIVTPIRCGTITPCGPKAYSVYGCGFGGSTRISSSRVGCYPNLRCKIGGGDVCYGKPNSGGFRITLGNCDYIQLNEKCTMQNLNDRLASYLEKVRSLEAANANLERQIREYYEKKGPICQRDYSCYWNTINCLKEKIEAATINNADILLQIDNSKLAADDFRIKYEHELAVRQYVEADIANLQRLLDQTTLTKADLEIKIESLQEDLACLKKNHQEDVAALLCQLADTKVCVEVDAAPQQDLNKVLEEIRCHYENIIDKHRREQECWFKEKTGQLCKDVASNTECLETSRSQISDLRRTLQCLEIELQSQISMKRALECSLLETEARYSTMLAGFQKHIDAYEAELCQVRSGIEQQGRDYAALLDIKSRLEQEIATYRCLLEKLDIK
;
A
#
# COMPACT_ATOMS: atom_id res chain seq x y z
N MET A 1 49.53 19.06 -58.63
CA MET A 1 50.76 18.59 -59.32
C MET A 1 51.60 17.82 -58.31
N SER A 2 51.97 16.59 -58.67
CA SER A 2 53.04 15.73 -58.12
C SER A 2 52.84 15.21 -56.68
N CYS A 3 52.49 13.93 -56.46
CA CYS A 3 53.38 12.72 -56.46
C CYS A 3 54.25 12.69 -55.18
N SER A 4 54.41 11.63 -54.37
CA SER A 4 54.09 10.19 -54.37
C SER A 4 54.43 9.65 -52.96
N LEU A 5 53.94 8.45 -52.59
CA LEU A 5 54.62 7.44 -51.73
C LEU A 5 53.68 6.21 -51.67
N HIS A 6 53.82 5.25 -52.58
CA HIS A 6 54.52 3.97 -52.42
C HIS A 6 54.05 3.08 -51.24
N THR A 7 53.42 1.98 -51.67
CA THR A 7 53.00 0.77 -50.99
C THR A 7 54.16 -0.09 -50.49
N SER A 8 53.99 -0.80 -49.36
CA SER A 8 54.46 -2.19 -49.25
C SER A 8 53.75 -2.95 -48.11
N SER A 9 53.28 -4.13 -48.49
CA SER A 9 52.62 -5.17 -47.70
C SER A 9 53.63 -6.14 -47.11
N CYS A 10 53.42 -6.66 -45.89
CA CYS A 10 53.84 -8.03 -45.55
C CYS A 10 53.22 -8.59 -44.25
N LEU A 11 52.47 -9.69 -44.43
CA LEU A 11 52.55 -10.97 -43.70
C LEU A 11 52.22 -11.04 -42.20
N SER A 12 51.20 -11.85 -41.93
CA SER A 12 50.89 -12.48 -40.65
C SER A 12 51.86 -13.61 -40.31
N PRO A 13 51.89 -14.05 -39.04
CA PRO A 13 51.73 -15.48 -38.80
C PRO A 13 50.73 -15.82 -37.69
N LYS A 14 50.11 -16.99 -37.85
CA LYS A 14 49.17 -17.64 -36.91
C LYS A 14 49.90 -18.51 -35.88
N SER A 15 49.22 -18.68 -34.75
CA SER A 15 49.22 -19.81 -33.80
C SER A 15 50.43 -20.01 -32.88
N MET A 16 50.16 -20.23 -31.58
CA MET A 16 50.25 -21.57 -30.97
C MET A 16 49.64 -21.57 -29.56
N LEU A 17 49.01 -22.71 -29.23
CA LEU A 17 48.47 -23.08 -27.93
C LEU A 17 49.59 -23.27 -26.88
N SER A 18 49.30 -22.96 -25.62
CA SER A 18 49.83 -23.75 -24.50
C SER A 18 48.75 -23.98 -23.44
N LYS A 19 48.56 -25.26 -23.11
CA LYS A 19 47.79 -25.75 -21.97
C LYS A 19 48.77 -25.93 -20.80
N SER A 20 48.36 -25.57 -19.59
CA SER A 20 48.92 -26.16 -18.36
C SER A 20 47.85 -26.17 -17.29
N ILE A 21 47.62 -27.36 -16.76
CA ILE A 21 46.61 -27.79 -15.79
C ILE A 21 47.27 -27.83 -14.41
N VAL A 22 46.67 -27.24 -13.36
CA VAL A 22 46.64 -27.78 -11.98
C VAL A 22 45.41 -27.19 -11.24
N THR A 23 44.48 -28.07 -10.86
CA THR A 23 43.37 -27.92 -9.88
C THR A 23 43.88 -28.24 -8.44
N PRO A 24 43.17 -28.06 -7.29
CA PRO A 24 41.71 -28.14 -7.09
C PRO A 24 41.08 -27.24 -5.99
N ILE A 25 39.73 -27.22 -5.90
CA ILE A 25 38.88 -27.64 -4.75
C ILE A 25 37.45 -27.09 -4.93
N ARG A 26 36.49 -27.90 -4.46
CA ARG A 26 35.08 -28.00 -4.84
C ARG A 26 34.19 -27.71 -3.61
N CYS A 27 33.22 -26.79 -3.72
CA CYS A 27 31.91 -26.78 -3.03
C CYS A 27 31.19 -25.45 -3.38
N GLY A 28 29.94 -25.32 -3.81
CA GLY A 28 28.87 -26.25 -4.12
C GLY A 28 27.76 -25.51 -4.92
N THR A 29 27.02 -26.29 -5.72
CA THR A 29 25.63 -26.11 -6.19
C THR A 29 25.16 -24.75 -6.74
N ILE A 30 25.03 -24.68 -8.08
CA ILE A 30 24.08 -23.81 -8.79
C ILE A 30 22.92 -24.70 -9.28
N THR A 31 21.70 -24.37 -8.87
CA THR A 31 20.45 -24.87 -9.49
C THR A 31 19.73 -23.73 -10.20
N PRO A 32 19.19 -23.92 -11.43
CA PRO A 32 18.35 -22.94 -12.07
C PRO A 32 16.89 -23.14 -11.63
N CYS A 33 16.23 -22.08 -11.12
CA CYS A 33 14.78 -22.09 -10.88
C CYS A 33 14.09 -21.15 -11.88
N GLY A 34 13.17 -21.73 -12.66
CA GLY A 34 12.24 -20.99 -13.52
C GLY A 34 11.15 -20.27 -12.73
N PRO A 35 10.30 -19.49 -13.40
CA PRO A 35 9.31 -18.65 -12.73
C PRO A 35 8.17 -19.51 -12.21
N LYS A 36 7.95 -19.49 -10.89
CA LYS A 36 6.72 -20.00 -10.27
C LYS A 36 5.95 -18.85 -9.64
N ALA A 37 4.70 -18.80 -10.04
CA ALA A 37 3.63 -17.95 -9.54
C ALA A 37 3.46 -18.10 -8.01
N TYR A 38 3.11 -16.99 -7.37
CA TYR A 38 2.67 -17.00 -5.99
C TYR A 38 1.25 -17.57 -5.88
N SER A 39 1.15 -18.70 -5.19
CA SER A 39 -0.07 -19.27 -4.65
C SER A 39 -0.50 -18.45 -3.43
N VAL A 40 -1.76 -18.01 -3.41
CA VAL A 40 -2.43 -17.44 -2.23
C VAL A 40 -3.42 -18.49 -1.70
N TYR A 41 -3.07 -19.05 -0.54
CA TYR A 41 -3.98 -19.65 0.46
C TYR A 41 -3.73 -18.81 1.72
N GLY A 42 -4.69 -18.31 2.50
CA GLY A 42 -6.10 -18.62 2.65
C GLY A 42 -6.41 -18.74 4.15
N CYS A 43 -6.77 -17.63 4.80
CA CYS A 43 -7.43 -17.46 6.11
C CYS A 43 -7.55 -15.93 6.30
N GLY A 44 -8.65 -15.26 6.59
CA GLY A 44 -10.01 -15.61 7.00
C GLY A 44 -10.54 -14.38 7.75
N PHE A 45 -11.79 -14.00 7.48
CA PHE A 45 -12.68 -13.01 8.15
C PHE A 45 -13.12 -11.78 7.33
N GLY A 46 -14.44 -11.76 7.03
CA GLY A 46 -15.24 -10.63 6.53
C GLY A 46 -15.15 -10.45 5.02
N GLY A 47 -16.12 -10.79 4.17
CA GLY A 47 -17.57 -10.67 4.32
C GLY A 47 -18.09 -9.80 3.17
N SER A 48 -17.98 -10.26 1.91
CA SER A 48 -18.63 -9.57 0.78
C SER A 48 -20.10 -9.98 0.68
N THR A 49 -20.95 -8.99 0.88
CA THR A 49 -22.40 -9.00 0.64
C THR A 49 -22.72 -9.46 -0.77
N ARG A 50 -23.40 -10.61 -0.90
CA ARG A 50 -24.14 -10.97 -2.11
C ARG A 50 -25.62 -10.64 -1.92
N ILE A 51 -26.08 -9.72 -2.77
CA ILE A 51 -27.49 -9.41 -2.99
C ILE A 51 -28.12 -10.61 -3.67
N SER A 52 -29.11 -11.23 -3.01
CA SER A 52 -29.99 -12.23 -3.61
C SER A 52 -31.33 -11.59 -3.94
N SER A 53 -31.75 -11.79 -5.18
CA SER A 53 -33.01 -11.32 -5.75
C SER A 53 -34.21 -12.04 -5.14
N SER A 54 -35.16 -11.26 -4.65
CA SER A 54 -36.47 -11.74 -4.21
C SER A 54 -37.32 -12.13 -5.42
N ARG A 55 -37.62 -13.43 -5.53
CA ARG A 55 -38.67 -13.94 -6.43
C ARG A 55 -40.04 -13.68 -5.83
N VAL A 56 -40.88 -13.07 -6.64
CA VAL A 56 -42.33 -12.99 -6.51
C VAL A 56 -42.90 -14.42 -6.44
N GLY A 57 -43.58 -14.74 -5.34
CA GLY A 57 -44.29 -15.99 -5.11
C GLY A 57 -45.69 -15.69 -4.62
N CYS A 58 -46.64 -15.82 -5.54
CA CYS A 58 -48.07 -15.67 -5.35
C CYS A 58 -48.61 -16.72 -4.35
N TYR A 59 -49.37 -16.29 -3.34
CA TYR A 59 -50.17 -17.17 -2.49
C TYR A 59 -51.58 -17.30 -3.07
N PRO A 60 -52.06 -18.51 -3.39
CA PRO A 60 -53.49 -18.77 -3.50
C PRO A 60 -54.01 -19.51 -2.26
N ASN A 61 -55.09 -18.97 -1.69
CA ASN A 61 -56.22 -19.69 -1.10
C ASN A 61 -55.94 -20.88 -0.16
N LEU A 62 -56.07 -20.63 1.15
CA LEU A 62 -56.44 -21.68 2.10
C LEU A 62 -57.91 -22.09 1.88
N ARG A 63 -58.07 -23.19 1.16
CA ARG A 63 -59.31 -23.97 1.04
C ARG A 63 -59.44 -24.84 2.29
N CYS A 64 -60.46 -24.58 3.10
CA CYS A 64 -60.82 -25.42 4.23
C CYS A 64 -61.30 -26.79 3.72
N LYS A 65 -60.61 -27.87 4.12
CA LYS A 65 -61.10 -29.24 4.05
C LYS A 65 -62.00 -29.45 5.28
N ILE A 66 -63.31 -29.56 5.06
CA ILE A 66 -64.20 -30.25 6.01
C ILE A 66 -64.68 -31.50 5.29
N GLY A 67 -64.30 -32.64 5.86
CA GLY A 67 -64.67 -33.97 5.41
C GLY A 67 -66.17 -34.19 5.53
N GLY A 68 -66.70 -34.92 4.55
CA GLY A 68 -68.03 -35.51 4.60
C GLY A 68 -68.12 -36.56 5.70
N GLY A 69 -69.30 -36.64 6.28
CA GLY A 69 -69.77 -37.70 7.16
C GLY A 69 -71.28 -37.82 6.97
N ASP A 70 -71.68 -38.99 6.49
CA ASP A 70 -73.01 -39.50 6.19
C ASP A 70 -74.16 -39.05 7.10
N VAL A 71 -75.31 -38.74 6.49
CA VAL A 71 -76.63 -39.15 7.04
C VAL A 71 -77.51 -39.65 5.91
N CYS A 72 -77.88 -40.93 6.04
CA CYS A 72 -78.74 -41.68 5.16
C CYS A 72 -80.21 -41.22 5.19
N TYR A 73 -80.84 -41.47 4.05
CA TYR A 73 -82.26 -41.66 3.78
C TYR A 73 -83.12 -42.14 4.98
N GLY A 74 -84.17 -41.37 5.28
CA GLY A 74 -85.32 -41.78 6.07
C GLY A 74 -86.60 -41.28 5.40
N LYS A 75 -87.40 -42.23 4.91
CA LYS A 75 -88.65 -42.06 4.13
C LYS A 75 -89.77 -41.32 4.88
N PRO A 76 -90.77 -40.80 4.13
CA PRO A 76 -91.99 -40.22 4.65
C PRO A 76 -92.99 -41.32 5.06
N ASN A 77 -93.71 -41.13 6.16
CA ASN A 77 -94.91 -41.90 6.50
C ASN A 77 -96.10 -40.93 6.37
N SER A 78 -96.89 -41.01 5.30
CA SER A 78 -98.06 -41.89 5.15
C SER A 78 -99.10 -41.67 6.24
N GLY A 79 -100.05 -40.78 5.93
CA GLY A 79 -101.30 -40.58 6.65
C GLY A 79 -102.37 -40.20 5.63
N GLY A 80 -102.81 -41.20 4.87
CA GLY A 80 -103.91 -41.05 3.93
C GLY A 80 -105.24 -40.89 4.68
N PHE A 81 -105.98 -39.84 4.35
CA PHE A 81 -107.41 -39.75 4.64
C PHE A 81 -108.15 -39.58 3.32
N ARG A 82 -108.81 -40.66 2.92
CA ARG A 82 -109.66 -40.79 1.75
C ARG A 82 -111.09 -40.79 2.25
N ILE A 83 -111.83 -39.70 2.05
CA ILE A 83 -113.30 -39.72 2.06
C ILE A 83 -113.78 -39.25 0.70
N THR A 84 -114.41 -40.17 0.00
CA THR A 84 -115.19 -39.97 -1.20
C THR A 84 -116.60 -39.50 -0.86
N LEU A 85 -117.13 -38.62 -1.71
CA LEU A 85 -118.54 -38.40 -2.06
C LEU A 85 -119.30 -37.30 -1.28
N GLY A 86 -119.60 -36.20 -1.97
CA GLY A 86 -120.55 -35.17 -1.53
C GLY A 86 -120.34 -33.84 -2.25
N ASN A 87 -121.25 -33.50 -3.16
CA ASN A 87 -121.25 -32.37 -4.09
C ASN A 87 -121.00 -30.96 -3.50
N CYS A 88 -120.46 -30.09 -4.39
CA CYS A 88 -120.64 -28.63 -4.50
C CYS A 88 -120.19 -27.74 -3.33
N ASP A 89 -118.94 -27.23 -3.38
CA ASP A 89 -118.55 -25.89 -2.85
C ASP A 89 -117.10 -25.50 -3.24
N TYR A 90 -116.78 -25.55 -4.54
CA TYR A 90 -115.39 -25.59 -5.03
C TYR A 90 -114.72 -24.23 -5.32
N ILE A 91 -115.25 -23.09 -4.86
CA ILE A 91 -114.70 -21.76 -5.23
C ILE A 91 -114.33 -20.87 -4.02
N GLN A 92 -114.88 -21.08 -2.82
CA GLN A 92 -114.63 -20.19 -1.66
C GLN A 92 -113.55 -20.69 -0.67
N LEU A 93 -113.09 -21.94 -0.79
CA LEU A 93 -112.03 -22.53 0.06
C LEU A 93 -110.60 -22.22 -0.44
N ASN A 94 -110.43 -21.81 -1.71
CA ASN A 94 -109.11 -21.59 -2.31
C ASN A 94 -108.42 -20.32 -1.78
N GLU A 95 -109.17 -19.22 -1.60
CA GLU A 95 -108.61 -17.93 -1.12
C GLU A 95 -108.29 -17.94 0.38
N LYS A 96 -109.04 -18.69 1.19
CA LYS A 96 -108.73 -18.87 2.62
C LYS A 96 -107.50 -19.74 2.84
N CYS A 97 -107.35 -20.81 2.06
CA CYS A 97 -106.20 -21.72 2.16
C CYS A 97 -104.91 -21.02 1.72
N THR A 98 -104.95 -20.18 0.67
CA THR A 98 -103.79 -19.37 0.26
C THR A 98 -103.43 -18.31 1.29
N MET A 99 -104.41 -17.64 1.91
CA MET A 99 -104.17 -16.68 3.00
C MET A 99 -103.60 -17.36 4.27
N GLN A 100 -104.05 -18.57 4.60
CA GLN A 100 -103.47 -19.35 5.69
C GLN A 100 -102.02 -19.73 5.40
N ASN A 101 -101.70 -20.20 4.18
CA ASN A 101 -100.33 -20.54 3.81
C ASN A 101 -99.37 -19.33 3.87
N LEU A 102 -99.83 -18.15 3.45
CA LEU A 102 -99.06 -16.91 3.56
C LEU A 102 -98.86 -16.48 5.02
N ASN A 103 -99.89 -16.61 5.86
CA ASN A 103 -99.80 -16.31 7.28
C ASN A 103 -98.88 -17.30 8.01
N ASP A 104 -98.94 -18.59 7.71
CA ASP A 104 -98.04 -19.61 8.28
C ASP A 104 -96.59 -19.35 7.86
N ARG A 105 -96.38 -18.94 6.61
CA ARG A 105 -95.07 -18.55 6.11
C ARG A 105 -94.57 -17.27 6.79
N LEU A 106 -95.42 -16.26 6.99
CA LEU A 106 -95.07 -15.05 7.73
C LEU A 106 -94.78 -15.35 9.20
N ALA A 107 -95.54 -16.21 9.84
CA ALA A 107 -95.26 -16.70 11.20
C ALA A 107 -93.89 -17.39 11.27
N SER A 108 -93.57 -18.26 10.30
CA SER A 108 -92.26 -18.90 10.22
C SER A 108 -91.11 -17.91 10.00
N TYR A 109 -91.32 -16.83 9.23
CA TYR A 109 -90.35 -15.75 9.06
C TYR A 109 -90.18 -14.94 10.34
N LEU A 110 -91.25 -14.61 11.05
CA LEU A 110 -91.19 -13.92 12.34
C LEU A 110 -90.48 -14.76 13.41
N GLU A 111 -90.75 -16.07 13.46
CA GLU A 111 -90.04 -17.03 14.31
C GLU A 111 -88.54 -17.04 13.98
N LYS A 112 -88.21 -17.03 12.67
CA LYS A 112 -86.83 -17.00 12.21
C LYS A 112 -86.11 -15.70 12.58
N VAL A 113 -86.76 -14.55 12.42
CA VAL A 113 -86.22 -13.24 12.80
C VAL A 113 -85.94 -13.21 14.30
N ARG A 114 -86.89 -13.66 15.14
CA ARG A 114 -86.68 -13.75 16.60
C ARG A 114 -85.51 -14.66 16.97
N SER A 115 -85.36 -15.80 16.29
CA SER A 115 -84.22 -16.70 16.52
C SER A 115 -82.87 -16.07 16.14
N LEU A 116 -82.83 -15.26 15.08
CA LEU A 116 -81.62 -14.56 14.63
C LEU A 116 -81.29 -13.37 15.52
N GLU A 117 -82.29 -12.62 15.99
CA GLU A 117 -82.10 -11.56 16.97
C GLU A 117 -81.55 -12.10 18.29
N ALA A 118 -82.06 -13.24 18.78
CA ALA A 118 -81.55 -13.90 19.97
C ALA A 118 -80.10 -14.40 19.78
N ALA A 119 -79.77 -14.95 18.60
CA ALA A 119 -78.42 -15.38 18.28
C ALA A 119 -77.44 -14.18 18.19
N ASN A 120 -77.84 -13.08 17.56
CA ASN A 120 -77.04 -11.86 17.47
C ASN A 120 -76.79 -11.25 18.85
N ALA A 121 -77.82 -11.14 19.69
CA ALA A 121 -77.67 -10.66 21.07
C ALA A 121 -76.70 -11.54 21.89
N ASN A 122 -76.67 -12.85 21.63
CA ASN A 122 -75.73 -13.76 22.27
C ASN A 122 -74.28 -13.54 21.76
N LEU A 123 -74.09 -13.39 20.45
CA LEU A 123 -72.77 -13.11 19.86
C LEU A 123 -72.21 -11.76 20.33
N GLU A 124 -73.03 -10.72 20.41
CA GLU A 124 -72.61 -9.42 20.95
C GLU A 124 -72.18 -9.50 22.41
N ARG A 125 -72.82 -10.35 23.21
CA ARG A 125 -72.40 -10.61 24.59
C ARG A 125 -71.05 -11.32 24.64
N GLN A 126 -70.86 -12.33 23.82
CA GLN A 126 -69.58 -13.06 23.73
C GLN A 126 -68.43 -12.17 23.25
N ILE A 127 -68.68 -11.27 22.28
CA ILE A 127 -67.70 -10.30 21.82
C ILE A 127 -67.31 -9.35 22.95
N ARG A 128 -68.28 -8.80 23.68
CA ARG A 128 -68.01 -7.93 24.84
C ARG A 128 -67.20 -8.65 25.92
N GLU A 129 -67.61 -9.85 26.30
CA GLU A 129 -66.87 -10.66 27.28
C GLU A 129 -65.45 -11.00 26.80
N TYR A 130 -65.24 -11.24 25.51
CA TYR A 130 -63.91 -11.51 24.95
C TYR A 130 -62.99 -10.28 25.05
N TYR A 131 -63.50 -9.09 24.76
CA TYR A 131 -62.73 -7.84 24.89
C TYR A 131 -62.47 -7.46 26.36
N GLU A 132 -63.43 -7.69 27.26
CA GLU A 132 -63.23 -7.48 28.70
C GLU A 132 -62.20 -8.46 29.28
N LYS A 133 -62.27 -9.75 28.93
CA LYS A 133 -61.33 -10.77 29.42
C LYS A 133 -59.92 -10.61 28.87
N LYS A 134 -59.76 -10.07 27.65
CA LYS A 134 -58.42 -9.88 27.08
C LYS A 134 -57.70 -8.64 27.59
N GLY A 135 -58.40 -7.66 28.16
CA GLY A 135 -57.83 -6.39 28.60
C GLY A 135 -57.01 -5.70 27.49
N PRO A 136 -56.47 -4.50 27.74
CA PRO A 136 -55.36 -4.03 26.92
C PRO A 136 -54.20 -5.02 27.13
N ILE A 137 -53.68 -5.58 26.04
CA ILE A 137 -52.47 -6.43 26.04
C ILE A 137 -51.43 -5.71 26.89
N CYS A 138 -51.13 -6.23 28.08
CA CYS A 138 -50.14 -5.66 28.97
C CYS A 138 -48.86 -5.42 28.14
N GLN A 139 -48.47 -4.16 27.98
CA GLN A 139 -47.16 -3.83 27.42
C GLN A 139 -46.16 -4.59 28.29
N ARG A 140 -45.41 -5.53 27.70
CA ARG A 140 -44.36 -6.24 28.44
C ARG A 140 -43.36 -5.20 28.92
N ASP A 141 -43.19 -5.05 30.23
CA ASP A 141 -42.28 -4.08 30.80
C ASP A 141 -40.83 -4.49 30.53
N TYR A 142 -40.22 -3.91 29.50
CA TYR A 142 -38.81 -4.14 29.14
C TYR A 142 -37.83 -3.36 30.03
N SER A 143 -38.31 -2.71 31.09
CA SER A 143 -37.54 -1.78 31.90
C SER A 143 -36.29 -2.39 32.55
N CYS A 144 -36.33 -3.68 32.89
CA CYS A 144 -35.19 -4.40 33.46
C CYS A 144 -33.99 -4.55 32.50
N TYR A 145 -34.24 -4.60 31.18
CA TYR A 145 -33.18 -4.75 30.18
C TYR A 145 -32.42 -3.44 29.95
N TRP A 146 -33.04 -2.28 30.19
CA TRP A 146 -32.37 -0.98 29.99
C TRP A 146 -31.11 -0.82 30.84
N ASN A 147 -31.14 -1.26 32.09
CA ASN A 147 -29.96 -1.21 32.96
C ASN A 147 -28.81 -2.07 32.41
N THR A 148 -29.11 -3.27 31.92
CA THR A 148 -28.10 -4.14 31.30
C THR A 148 -27.56 -3.56 29.99
N ILE A 149 -28.43 -2.98 29.16
CA ILE A 149 -28.04 -2.34 27.90
C ILE A 149 -27.16 -1.12 28.16
N ASN A 150 -27.50 -0.28 29.13
CA ASN A 150 -26.72 0.91 29.48
C ASN A 150 -25.36 0.50 30.05
N CYS A 151 -25.31 -0.49 30.95
CA CYS A 151 -24.04 -1.02 31.46
C CYS A 151 -23.15 -1.57 30.34
N LEU A 152 -23.72 -2.26 29.34
CA LEU A 152 -22.96 -2.74 28.18
C LEU A 152 -22.47 -1.58 27.29
N LYS A 153 -23.29 -0.55 27.08
CA LYS A 153 -22.88 0.66 26.34
C LYS A 153 -21.72 1.37 27.02
N GLU A 154 -21.80 1.61 28.32
CA GLU A 154 -20.71 2.22 29.11
C GLU A 154 -19.42 1.40 29.02
N LYS A 155 -19.50 0.07 29.07
CA LYS A 155 -18.32 -0.80 28.90
C LYS A 155 -17.73 -0.71 27.49
N ILE A 156 -18.58 -0.62 26.47
CA ILE A 156 -18.11 -0.43 25.08
C ILE A 156 -17.43 0.92 24.96
N GLU A 157 -18.03 2.00 25.46
CA GLU A 157 -17.46 3.35 25.44
C GLU A 157 -16.12 3.40 26.17
N ALA A 158 -16.04 2.86 27.39
CA ALA A 158 -14.78 2.76 28.13
C ALA A 158 -13.72 1.95 27.38
N ALA A 159 -14.10 0.83 26.76
CA ALA A 159 -13.18 0.03 25.94
C ALA A 159 -12.71 0.78 24.68
N THR A 160 -13.58 1.58 24.05
CA THR A 160 -13.21 2.40 22.88
C THR A 160 -12.23 3.51 23.25
N ILE A 161 -12.42 4.16 24.40
CA ILE A 161 -11.49 5.18 24.92
C ILE A 161 -10.15 4.54 25.26
N ASN A 162 -10.14 3.43 26.00
CA ASN A 162 -8.92 2.71 26.33
C ASN A 162 -8.16 2.25 25.07
N ASN A 163 -8.86 1.81 24.02
CA ASN A 163 -8.24 1.43 22.76
C ASN A 163 -7.61 2.65 22.05
N ALA A 164 -8.31 3.79 22.03
CA ALA A 164 -7.75 5.04 21.51
C ALA A 164 -6.49 5.47 22.29
N ASP A 165 -6.52 5.38 23.62
CA ASP A 165 -5.36 5.71 24.47
C ASP A 165 -4.16 4.79 24.19
N ILE A 166 -4.40 3.48 24.03
CA ILE A 166 -3.35 2.51 23.66
C ILE A 166 -2.77 2.84 22.29
N LEU A 167 -3.61 3.19 21.30
CA LEU A 167 -3.14 3.59 19.96
C LEU A 167 -2.25 4.83 20.03
N LEU A 168 -2.64 5.85 20.82
CA LEU A 168 -1.83 7.04 21.04
C LEU A 168 -0.49 6.72 21.71
N GLN A 169 -0.47 5.82 22.69
CA GLN A 169 0.77 5.38 23.33
C GLN A 169 1.68 4.64 22.34
N ILE A 170 1.11 3.78 21.50
CA ILE A 170 1.84 3.09 20.44
C ILE A 170 2.46 4.11 19.49
N ASP A 171 1.69 5.07 18.99
CA ASP A 171 2.20 6.05 18.04
C ASP A 171 3.24 6.98 18.68
N ASN A 172 3.07 7.38 19.95
CA ASN A 172 4.08 8.12 20.70
C ASN A 172 5.39 7.31 20.83
N SER A 173 5.29 6.02 21.17
CA SER A 173 6.47 5.15 21.30
C SER A 173 7.18 4.93 19.97
N LYS A 174 6.44 4.85 18.85
CA LYS A 174 7.02 4.77 17.49
C LYS A 174 7.74 6.05 17.11
N LEU A 175 7.13 7.22 17.35
CA LEU A 175 7.76 8.52 17.09
C LEU A 175 9.04 8.68 17.91
N ALA A 176 9.03 8.30 19.18
CA ALA A 176 10.24 8.31 20.01
C ALA A 176 11.32 7.35 19.50
N ALA A 177 10.94 6.15 19.04
CA ALA A 177 11.87 5.19 18.45
C ALA A 177 12.49 5.72 17.14
N ASP A 178 11.69 6.36 16.28
CA ASP A 178 12.19 6.99 15.05
C ASP A 178 13.12 8.18 15.35
N ASP A 179 12.80 9.00 16.35
CA ASP A 179 13.69 10.08 16.81
C ASP A 179 15.04 9.53 17.28
N PHE A 180 15.05 8.44 18.06
CA PHE A 180 16.29 7.79 18.49
C PHE A 180 17.04 7.14 17.33
N ARG A 181 16.33 6.56 16.35
CA ARG A 181 16.93 5.99 15.14
C ARG A 181 17.67 7.06 14.34
N ILE A 182 17.03 8.20 14.08
CA ILE A 182 17.65 9.31 13.34
C ILE A 182 18.87 9.86 14.10
N LYS A 183 18.75 10.05 15.43
CA LYS A 183 19.88 10.48 16.26
C LYS A 183 21.04 9.48 16.22
N TYR A 184 20.76 8.18 16.28
CA TYR A 184 21.77 7.14 16.16
C TYR A 184 22.44 7.14 14.79
N GLU A 185 21.68 7.25 13.71
CA GLU A 185 22.23 7.34 12.34
C GLU A 185 23.13 8.56 12.17
N HIS A 186 22.73 9.72 12.73
CA HIS A 186 23.55 10.92 12.72
C HIS A 186 24.86 10.76 13.52
N GLU A 187 24.79 10.28 14.76
CA GLU A 187 25.97 10.03 15.60
C GLU A 187 26.89 8.98 14.97
N LEU A 188 26.34 7.94 14.35
CA LEU A 188 27.12 6.93 13.64
C LEU A 188 27.88 7.55 12.46
N ALA A 189 27.22 8.42 11.68
CA ALA A 189 27.87 9.13 10.58
C ALA A 189 29.01 10.02 11.09
N VAL A 190 28.76 10.83 12.12
CA VAL A 190 29.79 11.69 12.74
C VAL A 190 30.96 10.85 13.26
N ARG A 191 30.68 9.74 13.94
CA ARG A 191 31.70 8.80 14.40
C ARG A 191 32.55 8.26 13.25
N GLN A 192 31.94 7.84 12.15
CA GLN A 192 32.67 7.36 10.97
C GLN A 192 33.57 8.45 10.37
N TYR A 193 33.12 9.71 10.30
CA TYR A 193 33.96 10.83 9.86
C TYR A 193 35.17 11.03 10.78
N VAL A 194 34.95 11.03 12.10
CA VAL A 194 36.04 11.17 13.08
C VAL A 194 37.01 9.99 13.02
N GLU A 195 36.53 8.76 12.84
CA GLU A 195 37.39 7.59 12.68
C GLU A 195 38.23 7.66 11.41
N ALA A 196 37.67 8.14 10.30
CA ALA A 196 38.42 8.37 9.08
C ALA A 196 39.51 9.44 9.27
N ASP A 197 39.20 10.53 9.98
CA ASP A 197 40.18 11.58 10.30
C ASP A 197 41.30 11.06 11.21
N ILE A 198 40.98 10.25 12.23
CA ILE A 198 41.98 9.61 13.09
C ILE A 198 42.90 8.70 12.26
N ALA A 199 42.34 7.88 11.38
CA ALA A 199 43.14 7.01 10.51
C ALA A 199 44.05 7.82 9.57
N ASN A 200 43.54 8.93 9.03
CA ASN A 200 44.33 9.85 8.20
C ASN A 200 45.47 10.50 9.00
N LEU A 201 45.20 10.95 10.23
CA LEU A 201 46.20 11.54 11.11
C LEU A 201 47.27 10.52 11.52
N GLN A 202 46.89 9.27 11.79
CA GLN A 202 47.84 8.18 12.04
C GLN A 202 48.74 7.94 10.84
N ARG A 203 48.18 7.87 9.62
CA ARG A 203 48.96 7.73 8.39
C ARG A 203 49.92 8.90 8.17
N LEU A 204 49.48 10.13 8.46
CA LEU A 204 50.34 11.32 8.38
C LEU A 204 51.46 11.26 9.41
N LEU A 205 51.17 10.83 10.65
CA LEU A 205 52.18 10.62 11.68
C LEU A 205 53.22 9.61 11.20
N ASP A 206 52.79 8.43 10.72
CA ASP A 206 53.69 7.41 10.19
C ASP A 206 54.56 7.95 9.05
N GLN A 207 53.96 8.65 8.09
CA GLN A 207 54.70 9.29 6.99
C GLN A 207 55.74 10.30 7.52
N THR A 208 55.38 11.14 8.48
CA THR A 208 56.34 12.09 9.07
C THR A 208 57.46 11.39 9.83
N THR A 209 57.17 10.30 10.55
CA THR A 209 58.20 9.52 11.24
C THR A 209 59.17 8.86 10.28
N LEU A 210 58.69 8.33 9.13
CA LEU A 210 59.55 7.80 8.08
C LEU A 210 60.45 8.90 7.50
N THR A 211 59.89 10.05 7.12
CA THR A 211 60.70 11.17 6.60
C THR A 211 61.73 11.67 7.61
N LYS A 212 61.40 11.65 8.90
CA LYS A 212 62.34 12.00 9.97
C LYS A 212 63.50 10.99 10.02
N ALA A 213 63.21 9.68 9.99
CA ALA A 213 64.24 8.64 9.97
C ALA A 213 65.13 8.74 8.73
N ASP A 214 64.56 9.00 7.55
CA ASP A 214 65.33 9.22 6.31
C ASP A 214 66.29 10.41 6.43
N LEU A 215 65.84 11.50 7.05
CA LEU A 215 66.67 12.67 7.32
C LEU A 215 67.75 12.40 8.38
N GLU A 216 67.44 11.62 9.42
CA GLU A 216 68.42 11.19 10.43
C GLU A 216 69.53 10.36 9.79
N ILE A 217 69.19 9.36 8.96
CA ILE A 217 70.15 8.58 8.18
C ILE A 217 70.99 9.50 7.27
N LYS A 218 70.36 10.50 6.63
CA LYS A 218 71.11 11.43 5.78
C LYS A 218 72.10 12.27 6.58
N ILE A 219 71.71 12.72 7.78
CA ILE A 219 72.60 13.47 8.69
C ILE A 219 73.77 12.59 9.12
N GLU A 220 73.51 11.35 9.54
CA GLU A 220 74.56 10.40 9.93
C GLU A 220 75.55 10.13 8.79
N SER A 221 75.06 9.85 7.57
CA SER A 221 75.93 9.65 6.40
C SER A 221 76.83 10.86 6.11
N LEU A 222 76.29 12.08 6.22
CA LEU A 222 77.07 13.31 6.02
C LEU A 222 78.09 13.54 7.15
N GLN A 223 77.78 13.12 8.37
CA GLN A 223 78.73 13.16 9.49
C GLN A 223 79.88 12.17 9.28
N GLU A 224 79.59 10.96 8.79
CA GLU A 224 80.59 9.97 8.40
C GLU A 224 81.48 10.49 7.27
N ASP A 225 80.90 11.05 6.20
CA ASP A 225 81.64 11.66 5.10
C ASP A 225 82.59 12.78 5.59
N LEU A 226 82.11 13.65 6.49
CA LEU A 226 82.93 14.69 7.10
C LEU A 226 84.07 14.11 7.96
N ALA A 227 83.83 13.03 8.69
CA ALA A 227 84.86 12.37 9.49
C ALA A 227 85.93 11.74 8.59
N CYS A 228 85.52 11.06 7.51
CA CYS A 228 86.42 10.50 6.49
C CYS A 228 87.26 11.60 5.82
N LEU A 229 86.66 12.71 5.40
CA LEU A 229 87.37 13.85 4.81
C LEU A 229 88.41 14.45 5.77
N LYS A 230 88.06 14.63 7.05
CA LYS A 230 89.00 15.12 8.06
C LYS A 230 90.16 14.17 8.29
N LYS A 231 89.89 12.86 8.35
CA LYS A 231 90.92 11.83 8.50
C LYS A 231 91.86 11.81 7.29
N ASN A 232 91.31 11.79 6.07
CA ASN A 232 92.09 11.85 4.84
C ASN A 232 92.97 13.10 4.80
N HIS A 233 92.41 14.27 5.13
CA HIS A 233 93.18 15.51 5.19
C HIS A 233 94.32 15.43 6.21
N GLN A 234 94.08 14.85 7.39
CA GLN A 234 95.11 14.66 8.41
C GLN A 234 96.21 13.71 7.94
N GLU A 235 95.85 12.62 7.26
CA GLU A 235 96.79 11.67 6.66
C GLU A 235 97.60 12.32 5.52
N ASP A 236 96.97 13.10 4.65
CA ASP A 236 97.63 13.84 3.56
C ASP A 236 98.62 14.88 4.11
N VAL A 237 98.22 15.64 5.13
CA VAL A 237 99.11 16.60 5.81
C VAL A 237 100.29 15.87 6.46
N ALA A 238 100.05 14.73 7.12
CA ALA A 238 101.12 13.92 7.70
C ALA A 238 102.05 13.37 6.61
N ALA A 239 101.52 12.90 5.49
CA ALA A 239 102.31 12.42 4.35
C ALA A 239 103.14 13.54 3.73
N LEU A 240 102.59 14.74 3.55
CA LEU A 240 103.32 15.91 3.06
C LEU A 240 104.41 16.36 4.04
N LEU A 241 104.16 16.31 5.34
CA LEU A 241 105.19 16.59 6.36
C LEU A 241 106.30 15.54 6.36
N CYS A 242 105.97 14.25 6.19
CA CYS A 242 106.96 13.19 5.99
C CYS A 242 107.76 13.41 4.70
N GLN A 243 107.11 13.77 3.59
CA GLN A 243 107.81 14.14 2.35
C GLN A 243 108.70 15.37 2.51
N LEU A 244 108.27 16.37 3.29
CA LEU A 244 109.11 17.54 3.61
C LEU A 244 110.30 17.18 4.52
N ALA A 245 110.14 16.16 5.39
CA ALA A 245 111.21 15.64 6.23
C ALA A 245 112.18 14.72 5.47
N ASP A 246 111.67 13.95 4.51
CA ASP A 246 112.43 13.04 3.64
C ASP A 246 113.08 13.77 2.44
N THR A 247 112.69 15.01 2.15
CA THR A 247 113.36 15.89 1.18
C THR A 247 114.58 16.60 1.79
N LYS A 248 115.42 15.80 2.44
CA LYS A 248 116.87 16.03 2.51
C LYS A 248 117.59 14.83 1.92
N VAL A 249 117.19 14.41 0.72
CA VAL A 249 117.87 13.35 -0.04
C VAL A 249 117.99 13.73 -1.51
N CYS A 250 119.23 13.52 -1.96
CA CYS A 250 119.80 13.69 -3.27
C CYS A 250 118.92 13.08 -4.38
N VAL A 251 118.80 13.80 -5.48
CA VAL A 251 118.38 13.24 -6.76
C VAL A 251 119.55 12.39 -7.28
N GLU A 252 119.53 11.09 -6.97
CA GLU A 252 120.32 10.10 -7.70
C GLU A 252 119.39 9.35 -8.66
N VAL A 253 119.59 9.64 -9.94
CA VAL A 253 118.93 8.98 -11.07
C VAL A 253 119.52 7.58 -11.19
N ASP A 254 118.88 6.61 -10.54
CA ASP A 254 119.14 5.20 -10.86
C ASP A 254 118.31 4.84 -12.10
N ALA A 255 118.98 4.86 -13.26
CA ALA A 255 118.41 4.45 -14.52
C ALA A 255 118.23 2.92 -14.50
N ALA A 256 117.10 2.48 -13.94
CA ALA A 256 116.64 1.11 -14.10
C ALA A 256 116.56 0.75 -15.60
N PRO A 257 116.81 -0.51 -15.96
CA PRO A 257 117.07 -0.92 -17.34
C PRO A 257 115.91 -0.55 -18.24
N GLN A 258 116.21 0.05 -19.40
CA GLN A 258 115.28 0.42 -20.47
C GLN A 258 113.95 -0.33 -20.37
N GLN A 259 112.95 0.34 -19.81
CA GLN A 259 111.58 -0.16 -19.84
C GLN A 259 111.23 -0.26 -21.32
N ASP A 260 110.89 -1.47 -21.75
CA ASP A 260 110.56 -1.78 -23.14
C ASP A 260 109.43 -0.83 -23.56
N LEU A 261 109.78 0.22 -24.34
CA LEU A 261 108.89 1.35 -24.61
C LEU A 261 107.58 0.85 -25.25
N ASN A 262 107.68 -0.25 -26.00
CA ASN A 262 106.56 -0.96 -26.56
C ASN A 262 105.61 -1.53 -25.49
N LYS A 263 106.12 -2.07 -24.37
CA LYS A 263 105.28 -2.56 -23.25
C LYS A 263 104.56 -1.42 -22.55
N VAL A 264 105.23 -0.29 -22.30
CA VAL A 264 104.61 0.88 -21.66
C VAL A 264 103.57 1.52 -22.59
N LEU A 265 103.86 1.64 -23.88
CA LEU A 265 102.89 2.13 -24.88
C LEU A 265 101.70 1.16 -25.01
N GLU A 266 101.93 -0.15 -24.95
CA GLU A 266 100.87 -1.16 -24.96
C GLU A 266 100.03 -1.12 -23.67
N GLU A 267 100.64 -0.92 -22.50
CA GLU A 267 99.95 -0.74 -21.22
C GLU A 267 99.09 0.54 -21.22
N ILE A 268 99.61 1.66 -21.74
CA ILE A 268 98.87 2.91 -21.89
C ILE A 268 97.70 2.72 -22.86
N ARG A 269 97.93 2.03 -23.99
CA ARG A 269 96.89 1.71 -24.96
C ARG A 269 95.80 0.83 -24.34
N CYS A 270 96.19 -0.24 -23.66
CA CYS A 270 95.29 -1.13 -22.94
C CYS A 270 94.51 -0.37 -21.84
N HIS A 271 95.13 0.57 -21.14
CA HIS A 271 94.46 1.40 -20.14
C HIS A 271 93.36 2.27 -20.75
N TYR A 272 93.64 2.95 -21.86
CA TYR A 272 92.64 3.76 -22.57
C TYR A 272 91.55 2.91 -23.22
N GLU A 273 91.90 1.78 -23.83
CA GLU A 273 90.92 0.83 -24.38
C GLU A 273 89.97 0.35 -23.26
N ASN A 274 90.51 0.01 -22.08
CA ASN A 274 89.70 -0.36 -20.92
C ASN A 274 88.80 0.78 -20.40
N ILE A 275 89.27 2.03 -20.38
CA ILE A 275 88.45 3.19 -19.98
C ILE A 275 87.32 3.42 -20.98
N ILE A 276 87.63 3.40 -22.29
CA ILE A 276 86.64 3.56 -23.36
C ILE A 276 85.60 2.46 -23.28
N ASP A 277 86.00 1.21 -23.07
CA ASP A 277 85.09 0.08 -22.91
C ASP A 277 84.25 0.17 -21.64
N LYS A 278 84.80 0.68 -20.54
CA LYS A 278 84.04 0.96 -19.31
C LYS A 278 83.00 2.05 -19.54
N HIS A 279 83.39 3.19 -20.11
CA HIS A 279 82.47 4.29 -20.41
C HIS A 279 81.37 3.85 -21.39
N ARG A 280 81.70 3.05 -22.41
CA ARG A 280 80.69 2.48 -23.33
C ARG A 280 79.69 1.62 -22.59
N ARG A 281 80.16 0.71 -21.72
CA ARG A 281 79.28 -0.15 -20.90
C ARG A 281 78.43 0.64 -19.93
N GLU A 282 78.98 1.65 -19.27
CA GLU A 282 78.27 2.53 -18.35
C GLU A 282 77.18 3.33 -19.08
N GLN A 283 77.48 3.89 -20.26
CA GLN A 283 76.49 4.57 -21.09
C GLN A 283 75.38 3.61 -21.54
N GLU A 284 75.72 2.41 -22.04
CA GLU A 284 74.73 1.41 -22.43
C GLU A 284 73.85 0.98 -21.24
N CYS A 285 74.44 0.81 -20.04
CA CYS A 285 73.68 0.49 -18.83
C CYS A 285 72.75 1.64 -18.43
N TRP A 286 73.25 2.88 -18.44
CA TRP A 286 72.46 4.07 -18.13
C TRP A 286 71.31 4.26 -19.10
N PHE A 287 71.55 4.09 -20.42
CA PHE A 287 70.49 4.14 -21.42
C PHE A 287 69.45 3.03 -21.21
N LYS A 288 69.86 1.79 -20.92
CA LYS A 288 68.95 0.68 -20.60
C LYS A 288 68.13 0.95 -19.35
N GLU A 289 68.73 1.53 -18.32
CA GLU A 289 68.03 1.90 -17.09
C GLU A 289 67.01 3.01 -17.34
N LYS A 290 67.39 4.08 -18.04
CA LYS A 290 66.48 5.19 -18.37
C LYS A 290 65.33 4.75 -19.28
N THR A 291 65.61 3.95 -20.30
CA THR A 291 64.57 3.38 -21.18
C THR A 291 63.67 2.42 -20.40
N GLY A 292 64.23 1.57 -19.54
CA GLY A 292 63.46 0.69 -18.65
C GLY A 292 62.54 1.46 -17.69
N GLN A 293 63.02 2.55 -17.09
CA GLN A 293 62.20 3.40 -16.23
C GLN A 293 61.08 4.08 -17.03
N LEU A 294 61.40 4.65 -18.20
CA LEU A 294 60.40 5.29 -19.05
C LEU A 294 59.33 4.29 -19.53
N CYS A 295 59.72 3.05 -19.84
CA CYS A 295 58.76 1.99 -20.16
C CYS A 295 57.84 1.64 -18.98
N LYS A 296 58.36 1.59 -17.75
CA LYS A 296 57.54 1.38 -16.54
C LYS A 296 56.57 2.54 -16.30
N ASP A 297 57.05 3.77 -16.42
CA ASP A 297 56.25 4.97 -16.24
C ASP A 297 55.12 5.02 -17.29
N VAL A 298 55.43 4.74 -18.56
CA VAL A 298 54.42 4.64 -19.63
C VAL A 298 53.39 3.55 -19.32
N ALA A 299 53.83 2.36 -18.91
CA ALA A 299 52.91 1.27 -18.56
C ALA A 299 51.97 1.66 -17.41
N SER A 300 52.51 2.23 -16.32
CA SER A 300 51.71 2.67 -15.17
C SER A 300 50.73 3.78 -15.54
N ASN A 301 51.16 4.76 -16.34
CA ASN A 301 50.30 5.84 -16.81
C ASN A 301 49.19 5.32 -17.74
N THR A 302 49.49 4.36 -18.63
CA THR A 302 48.47 3.74 -19.48
C THR A 302 47.43 2.98 -18.67
N GLU A 303 47.84 2.27 -17.62
CA GLU A 303 46.93 1.57 -16.72
C GLU A 303 46.05 2.56 -15.92
N CYS A 304 46.65 3.64 -15.40
CA CYS A 304 45.91 4.71 -14.72
C CYS A 304 44.90 5.40 -15.66
N LEU A 305 45.24 5.58 -16.93
CA LEU A 305 44.33 6.16 -17.93
C LEU A 305 43.16 5.21 -18.25
N GLU A 306 43.42 3.92 -18.45
CA GLU A 306 42.38 2.94 -18.75
C GLU A 306 41.43 2.72 -17.56
N THR A 307 41.95 2.73 -16.33
CA THR A 307 41.13 2.66 -15.10
C THR A 307 40.29 3.93 -14.92
N SER A 308 40.84 5.12 -15.17
CA SER A 308 40.06 6.36 -15.14
C SER A 308 38.97 6.36 -16.22
N ARG A 309 39.28 5.84 -17.41
CA ARG A 309 38.34 5.73 -18.53
C ARG A 309 37.20 4.75 -18.24
N SER A 310 37.47 3.63 -17.58
CA SER A 310 36.44 2.69 -17.15
C SER A 310 35.53 3.30 -16.09
N GLN A 311 36.10 3.96 -15.07
CA GLN A 311 35.34 4.69 -14.05
C GLN A 311 34.42 5.76 -14.65
N ILE A 312 34.90 6.57 -15.59
CA ILE A 312 34.06 7.56 -16.29
C ILE A 312 32.93 6.88 -17.05
N SER A 313 33.19 5.73 -17.68
CA SER A 313 32.18 4.98 -18.43
C SER A 313 31.11 4.40 -17.50
N ASP A 314 31.50 3.90 -16.33
CA ASP A 314 30.58 3.38 -15.31
C ASP A 314 29.73 4.50 -14.71
N LEU A 315 30.35 5.64 -14.36
CA LEU A 315 29.62 6.83 -13.89
C LEU A 315 28.61 7.34 -14.91
N ARG A 316 28.94 7.30 -16.21
CA ARG A 316 28.01 7.65 -17.28
C ARG A 316 26.84 6.67 -17.37
N ARG A 317 27.08 5.37 -17.20
CA ARG A 317 26.00 4.35 -17.16
C ARG A 317 25.10 4.57 -15.95
N THR A 318 25.66 4.79 -14.76
CA THR A 318 24.86 5.05 -13.56
C THR A 318 24.03 6.31 -13.69
N LEU A 319 24.58 7.37 -14.27
CA LEU A 319 23.85 8.61 -14.53
C LEU A 319 22.67 8.35 -15.47
N GLN A 320 22.88 7.65 -16.59
CA GLN A 320 21.81 7.28 -17.53
C GLN A 320 20.72 6.41 -16.86
N CYS A 321 21.11 5.44 -16.03
CA CYS A 321 20.14 4.62 -15.28
C CYS A 321 19.30 5.48 -14.32
N LEU A 322 19.92 6.40 -13.58
CA LEU A 322 19.22 7.31 -12.67
C LEU A 322 18.32 8.29 -13.43
N GLU A 323 18.72 8.77 -14.60
CA GLU A 323 17.87 9.61 -15.46
C GLU A 323 16.62 8.84 -15.93
N ILE A 324 16.77 7.59 -16.36
CA ILE A 324 15.65 6.74 -16.77
C ILE A 324 14.71 6.48 -15.58
N GLU A 325 15.28 6.17 -14.41
CA GLU A 325 14.50 5.98 -13.19
C GLU A 325 13.73 7.26 -12.83
N LEU A 326 14.38 8.44 -12.88
CA LEU A 326 13.73 9.72 -12.67
C LEU A 326 12.55 9.94 -13.64
N GLN A 327 12.75 9.67 -14.94
CA GLN A 327 11.67 9.80 -15.92
C GLN A 327 10.52 8.82 -15.65
N SER A 328 10.83 7.60 -15.20
CA SER A 328 9.82 6.60 -14.83
C SER A 328 9.02 7.01 -13.59
N GLN A 329 9.65 7.63 -12.59
CA GLN A 329 8.98 8.14 -11.40
C GLN A 329 8.09 9.33 -11.73
N ILE A 330 8.55 10.22 -12.62
CA ILE A 330 7.75 11.35 -13.11
C ILE A 330 6.51 10.84 -13.87
N SER A 331 6.63 9.82 -14.72
CA SER A 331 5.49 9.26 -15.44
C SER A 331 4.51 8.55 -14.51
N MET A 332 5.01 7.79 -13.51
CA MET A 332 4.20 7.16 -12.48
C MET A 332 3.42 8.19 -11.65
N LYS A 333 4.10 9.26 -11.20
CA LYS A 333 3.46 10.37 -10.48
C LYS A 333 2.30 10.96 -11.29
N ARG A 334 2.54 11.28 -12.57
CA ARG A 334 1.48 11.83 -13.44
C ARG A 334 0.31 10.87 -13.60
N ALA A 335 0.57 9.57 -13.77
CA ALA A 335 -0.50 8.57 -13.88
C ALA A 335 -1.35 8.50 -12.61
N LEU A 336 -0.72 8.55 -11.43
CA LEU A 336 -1.41 8.58 -10.14
C LEU A 336 -2.22 9.87 -9.94
N GLU A 337 -1.65 11.03 -10.28
CA GLU A 337 -2.37 12.32 -10.23
C GLU A 337 -3.59 12.32 -11.16
N CYS A 338 -3.46 11.81 -12.39
CA CYS A 338 -4.59 11.67 -13.30
C CYS A 338 -5.67 10.73 -12.75
N SER A 339 -5.28 9.58 -12.18
CA SER A 339 -6.23 8.63 -11.57
C SER A 339 -6.95 9.25 -10.37
N LEU A 340 -6.24 10.02 -9.53
CA LEU A 340 -6.85 10.75 -8.43
C LEU A 340 -7.90 11.73 -8.93
N LEU A 341 -7.54 12.60 -9.88
CA LEU A 341 -8.46 13.59 -10.47
C LEU A 341 -9.68 12.93 -11.12
N GLU A 342 -9.50 11.80 -11.83
CA GLU A 342 -10.60 11.04 -12.42
C GLU A 342 -11.54 10.49 -11.34
N THR A 343 -10.99 9.93 -10.26
CA THR A 343 -11.81 9.42 -9.15
C THR A 343 -12.56 10.53 -8.42
N GLU A 344 -11.90 11.66 -8.15
CA GLU A 344 -12.52 12.84 -7.55
C GLU A 344 -13.65 13.39 -8.43
N ALA A 345 -13.43 13.52 -9.74
CA ALA A 345 -14.44 13.97 -10.69
C ALA A 345 -15.65 13.02 -10.74
N ARG A 346 -15.40 11.71 -10.72
CA ARG A 346 -16.45 10.68 -10.69
C ARG A 346 -17.28 10.78 -9.40
N TYR A 347 -16.64 10.88 -8.24
CA TYR A 347 -17.35 11.00 -6.97
C TYR A 347 -18.09 12.32 -6.85
N SER A 348 -17.51 13.42 -7.32
CA SER A 348 -18.17 14.74 -7.40
C SER A 348 -19.45 14.65 -8.24
N THR A 349 -19.39 13.99 -9.40
CA THR A 349 -20.58 13.77 -10.24
C THR A 349 -21.64 12.92 -9.54
N MET A 350 -21.23 11.87 -8.83
CA MET A 350 -22.15 11.02 -8.06
C MET A 350 -22.82 11.77 -6.91
N LEU A 351 -22.05 12.57 -6.16
CA LEU A 351 -22.58 13.43 -5.09
C LEU A 351 -23.55 14.48 -5.64
N ALA A 352 -23.23 15.11 -6.77
CA ALA A 352 -24.15 16.03 -7.45
C ALA A 352 -25.44 15.31 -7.90
N GLY A 353 -25.36 14.05 -8.31
CA GLY A 353 -26.51 13.20 -8.60
C GLY A 353 -27.39 12.95 -7.37
N PHE A 354 -26.78 12.59 -6.24
CA PHE A 354 -27.52 12.41 -4.98
C PHE A 354 -28.14 13.71 -4.48
N GLN A 355 -27.44 14.84 -4.60
CA GLN A 355 -28.00 16.15 -4.25
C GLN A 355 -29.26 16.45 -5.06
N LYS A 356 -29.25 16.21 -6.38
CA LYS A 356 -30.45 16.37 -7.21
C LYS A 356 -31.63 15.51 -6.76
N HIS A 357 -31.36 14.28 -6.30
CA HIS A 357 -32.42 13.42 -5.75
C HIS A 357 -32.96 13.95 -4.43
N ILE A 358 -32.09 14.45 -3.54
CA ILE A 358 -32.50 15.09 -2.29
C ILE A 358 -33.38 16.31 -2.60
N ASP A 359 -32.93 17.20 -3.49
CA ASP A 359 -33.68 18.40 -3.87
C ASP A 359 -35.07 18.05 -4.43
N ALA A 360 -35.17 17.00 -5.25
CA ALA A 360 -36.44 16.52 -5.79
C ALA A 360 -37.37 16.01 -4.68
N TYR A 361 -36.87 15.20 -3.74
CA TYR A 361 -37.67 14.71 -2.61
C TYR A 361 -38.07 15.85 -1.65
N GLU A 362 -37.20 16.82 -1.42
CA GLU A 362 -37.53 18.00 -0.63
C GLU A 362 -38.64 18.83 -1.29
N ALA A 363 -38.60 18.97 -2.62
CA ALA A 363 -39.66 19.63 -3.38
C ALA A 363 -41.00 18.87 -3.29
N GLU A 364 -40.99 17.54 -3.45
CA GLU A 364 -42.18 16.70 -3.29
C GLU A 364 -42.77 16.80 -1.87
N LEU A 365 -41.92 16.77 -0.84
CA LEU A 365 -42.34 16.96 0.56
C LEU A 365 -42.96 18.35 0.79
N CYS A 366 -42.38 19.41 0.22
CA CYS A 366 -42.96 20.75 0.27
C CYS A 366 -44.32 20.82 -0.44
N GLN A 367 -44.46 20.17 -1.60
CA GLN A 367 -45.71 20.10 -2.33
C GLN A 367 -46.80 19.37 -1.53
N VAL A 368 -46.48 18.23 -0.92
CA VAL A 368 -47.44 17.49 -0.09
C VAL A 368 -47.84 18.29 1.14
N ARG A 369 -46.89 18.96 1.82
CA ARG A 369 -47.19 19.82 2.98
C ARG A 369 -48.13 20.97 2.61
N SER A 370 -47.83 21.70 1.54
CA SER A 370 -48.70 22.79 1.06
C SER A 370 -50.08 22.28 0.61
N GLY A 371 -50.15 21.09 0.02
CA GLY A 371 -51.42 20.43 -0.32
C GLY A 371 -52.26 20.09 0.91
N ILE A 372 -51.65 19.56 1.98
CA ILE A 372 -52.33 19.27 3.26
C ILE A 372 -52.81 20.57 3.91
N GLU A 373 -51.99 21.61 3.93
CA GLU A 373 -52.37 22.92 4.45
C GLU A 373 -53.56 23.50 3.68
N GLN A 374 -53.56 23.39 2.35
CA GLN A 374 -54.69 23.83 1.52
C GLN A 374 -55.95 23.04 1.83
N GLN A 375 -55.88 21.70 1.87
CA GLN A 375 -57.02 20.86 2.24
C GLN A 375 -57.53 21.22 3.63
N GLY A 376 -56.64 21.47 4.60
CA GLY A 376 -57.01 21.92 5.95
C GLY A 376 -57.81 23.23 5.92
N ARG A 377 -57.42 24.20 5.09
CA ARG A 377 -58.18 25.45 4.88
C ARG A 377 -59.55 25.20 4.26
N ASP A 378 -59.62 24.35 3.24
CA ASP A 378 -60.88 24.03 2.55
C ASP A 378 -61.86 23.29 3.48
N TYR A 379 -61.35 22.36 4.30
CA TYR A 379 -62.14 21.66 5.32
C TYR A 379 -62.66 22.63 6.39
N ALA A 380 -61.84 23.58 6.85
CA ALA A 380 -62.28 24.58 7.83
C ALA A 380 -63.40 25.46 7.25
N ALA A 381 -63.30 25.89 5.99
CA ALA A 381 -64.34 26.66 5.32
C ALA A 381 -65.65 25.86 5.15
N LEU A 382 -65.56 24.58 4.77
CA LEU A 382 -66.72 23.68 4.68
C LEU A 382 -67.40 23.48 6.03
N LEU A 383 -66.62 23.36 7.11
CA LEU A 383 -67.14 23.21 8.47
C LEU A 383 -67.86 24.48 8.93
N ASP A 384 -67.36 25.66 8.58
CA ASP A 384 -68.03 26.94 8.85
C ASP A 384 -69.38 27.04 8.11
N ILE A 385 -69.41 26.72 6.81
CA ILE A 385 -70.66 26.67 6.02
C ILE A 385 -71.65 25.66 6.63
N LYS A 386 -71.17 24.45 6.97
CA LYS A 386 -72.01 23.42 7.61
C LYS A 386 -72.61 23.93 8.91
N SER A 387 -71.80 24.56 9.75
CA SER A 387 -72.24 25.12 11.03
C SER A 387 -73.32 26.20 10.83
N ARG A 388 -73.16 27.05 9.81
CA ARG A 388 -74.18 28.06 9.43
C ARG A 388 -75.49 27.41 8.96
N LEU A 389 -75.42 26.40 8.10
CA LEU A 389 -76.59 25.66 7.62
C LEU A 389 -77.30 24.92 8.75
N GLU A 390 -76.57 24.33 9.70
CA GLU A 390 -77.15 23.70 10.89
C GLU A 390 -77.91 24.71 11.75
N GLN A 391 -77.40 25.93 11.90
CA GLN A 391 -78.13 27.03 12.56
C GLN A 391 -79.41 27.41 11.81
N GLU A 392 -79.36 27.54 10.48
CA GLU A 392 -80.54 27.81 9.65
C GLU A 392 -81.59 26.69 9.77
N ILE A 393 -81.19 25.42 9.75
CA ILE A 393 -82.11 24.29 9.96
C ILE A 393 -82.73 24.34 11.35
N ALA A 394 -81.96 24.69 12.38
CA ALA A 394 -82.48 24.84 13.74
C ALA A 394 -83.52 25.96 13.84
N THR A 395 -83.30 27.10 13.16
CA THR A 395 -84.29 28.17 13.12
C THR A 395 -85.54 27.75 12.33
N TYR A 396 -85.39 27.06 11.20
CA TYR A 396 -86.53 26.52 10.45
C TYR A 396 -87.35 25.52 11.28
N ARG A 397 -86.71 24.61 12.03
CA ARG A 397 -87.39 23.69 12.95
C ARG A 397 -88.19 24.42 14.03
N CYS A 398 -87.60 25.44 14.65
CA CYS A 398 -88.27 26.26 15.67
C CYS A 398 -89.50 27.00 15.09
N LEU A 399 -89.43 27.47 13.84
CA LEU A 399 -90.57 28.09 13.17
C LEU A 399 -91.70 27.10 12.86
N LEU A 400 -91.35 25.89 12.44
CA LEU A 400 -92.33 24.81 12.20
C LEU A 400 -93.02 24.38 13.49
N GLU A 401 -92.27 24.16 14.58
CA GLU A 401 -92.84 23.84 15.89
C GLU A 401 -93.78 24.93 16.42
N LYS A 402 -93.51 26.21 16.12
CA LYS A 402 -94.41 27.33 16.47
C LYS A 402 -95.68 27.40 15.61
N LEU A 403 -95.68 26.81 14.42
CA LEU A 403 -96.85 26.72 13.54
C LEU A 403 -97.73 25.51 13.85
N ASP A 404 -97.13 24.43 14.38
CA ASP A 404 -97.85 23.23 14.82
C ASP A 404 -98.56 23.40 16.18
N ILE A 405 -98.32 24.51 16.89
CA ILE A 405 -99.09 24.93 18.07
C ILE A 405 -100.21 25.88 17.61
N LYS A 406 -101.29 25.32 17.06
CA LYS A 406 -102.58 25.99 16.90
C LYS A 406 -103.74 25.04 17.13
#